data_AF-G2HG27-F1
#
_entry.id   AF-G2HG27-F1
#
_cell.length_a   1.000
_cell.length_b   1.000
_cell.length_c   1.000
_cell.angle_alpha   90.00
_cell.angle_beta   90.00
_cell.angle_gamma   90.00
#
_symmetry.space_group_name_H-M   'P 1'
#
loop_
_entity.id
_entity.type
_entity.pdbx_description
1 polymer ?
#
loop_
_entity_poly.entity_id
_entity_poly.type
_entity_poly.pdbx_seq_one_letter_code
_entity_poly.pdbx_strand_id
1 'polypeptide(L)'
;MNYHQPIDENYCDPEVRPLMEQECSLAACPTAHSHFPSSPVQPSYYLGTNLPLTHKLEDNENQVVHPSVRGNQWRTGPWGSCSSSCSGGLQRRAVVCQDENGQSASYCDAASKPPELQHCGPGPCPQWNYGNWGECSQTCGGGIKSRLVICQFPNGQILEDHNCEIVNKPPSVIQCHMHACPADVSWHQEPWTSV
;
A
#
# COMPACT_ATOMS: atom_id res chain seq x y z
N MET A 1 23.43 14.66 -25.75
CA MET A 1 23.35 13.28 -26.29
C MET A 1 21.96 12.77 -25.95
N ASN A 2 21.05 12.80 -26.93
CA ASN A 2 19.62 12.55 -26.74
C ASN A 2 19.36 11.06 -27.03
N TYR A 3 19.15 10.24 -26.01
CA TYR A 3 18.84 8.80 -26.17
C TYR A 3 17.33 8.62 -26.43
N HIS A 4 16.88 9.03 -27.60
CA HIS A 4 15.66 8.46 -28.18
C HIS A 4 16.12 7.36 -29.14
N GLN A 5 16.24 6.14 -28.62
CA GLN A 5 16.34 4.99 -29.51
C GLN A 5 14.93 4.73 -30.08
N PRO A 6 14.76 4.72 -31.41
CA PRO A 6 13.52 4.26 -32.01
C PRO A 6 13.35 2.77 -31.66
N ILE A 7 12.21 2.44 -31.08
CA ILE A 7 11.83 1.06 -30.79
C ILE A 7 11.43 0.41 -32.11
N ASP A 8 12.07 -0.71 -32.45
CA ASP A 8 11.74 -1.49 -33.65
C ASP A 8 10.40 -2.21 -33.43
N GLU A 9 9.36 -1.76 -34.15
CA GLU A 9 7.98 -2.24 -34.09
C GLU A 9 7.82 -3.74 -34.36
N ASN A 10 8.85 -4.42 -34.91
CA ASN A 10 8.84 -5.86 -35.14
C ASN A 10 8.98 -6.70 -33.86
N TYR A 11 9.31 -6.09 -32.72
CA TYR A 11 9.38 -6.77 -31.42
C TYR A 11 8.07 -6.73 -30.62
N CYS A 12 7.04 -6.06 -31.12
CA CYS A 12 5.73 -6.00 -30.47
C CYS A 12 4.81 -7.10 -30.98
N ASP A 13 4.30 -7.93 -30.07
CA ASP A 13 3.31 -8.97 -30.37
C ASP A 13 1.99 -8.33 -30.84
N PRO A 14 1.53 -8.61 -32.07
CA PRO A 14 0.34 -7.98 -32.63
C PRO A 14 -0.96 -8.36 -31.91
N GLU A 15 -1.00 -9.45 -31.13
CA GLU A 15 -2.21 -9.85 -30.38
C GLU A 15 -2.41 -9.07 -29.07
N VAL A 16 -1.37 -8.39 -28.57
CA VAL A 16 -1.41 -7.61 -27.33
C VAL A 16 -1.46 -6.09 -27.59
N ARG A 17 -1.50 -5.68 -28.86
CA ARG A 17 -1.60 -4.25 -29.24
C ARG A 17 -3.01 -3.73 -28.90
N PRO A 18 -3.16 -2.72 -28.02
CA PRO A 18 -4.46 -2.15 -27.70
C PRO A 18 -5.13 -1.57 -28.96
N LEU A 19 -6.43 -1.83 -29.14
CA LEU A 19 -7.17 -1.45 -30.35
C LEU A 19 -7.56 0.03 -30.44
N MET A 20 -7.25 0.84 -29.42
CA MET A 20 -7.41 2.30 -29.45
C MET A 20 -6.29 2.95 -28.64
N GLU A 21 -5.68 3.99 -29.20
CA GLU A 21 -4.85 4.93 -28.46
C GLU A 21 -5.69 5.50 -27.31
N GLN A 22 -5.40 5.12 -26.08
CA GLN A 22 -6.00 5.74 -24.91
C GLN A 22 -5.17 6.97 -24.57
N GLU A 23 -5.71 8.14 -24.89
CA GLU A 23 -5.15 9.41 -24.43
C GLU A 23 -5.03 9.37 -22.90
N CYS A 24 -3.79 9.38 -22.41
CA CYS A 24 -3.52 9.43 -21.00
C CYS A 24 -3.85 10.84 -20.49
N SER A 25 -5.06 11.03 -19.98
CA SER A 25 -5.48 12.27 -19.33
C SER A 25 -4.79 12.44 -17.98
N LEU A 26 -3.52 12.85 -18.00
CA LEU A 26 -2.83 13.29 -16.79
C LEU A 26 -3.51 14.57 -16.29
N ALA A 27 -4.06 14.54 -15.08
CA ALA A 27 -4.58 15.75 -14.43
C ALA A 27 -3.46 16.79 -14.31
N ALA A 28 -3.72 18.01 -14.79
CA ALA A 28 -2.77 19.12 -14.68
C ALA A 28 -2.42 19.37 -13.20
N CYS A 29 -1.13 19.55 -12.91
CA CYS A 29 -0.68 19.92 -11.56
C CYS A 29 -1.34 21.25 -11.14
N PRO A 30 -1.89 21.36 -9.93
CA PRO A 30 -2.45 22.63 -9.47
C PRO A 30 -1.32 23.65 -9.33
N THR A 31 -1.43 24.75 -10.07
CA THR A 31 -0.57 25.93 -9.94
C THR A 31 -0.83 26.60 -8.59
N ALA A 32 0.07 26.41 -7.63
CA ALA A 32 0.06 27.17 -6.40
C ALA A 32 0.38 28.64 -6.69
N HIS A 33 -0.62 29.51 -6.53
CA HIS A 33 -0.40 30.94 -6.33
C HIS A 33 -0.68 31.29 -4.87
N SER A 34 0.41 31.68 -4.21
CA SER A 34 0.55 32.42 -2.96
C SER A 34 -0.71 33.07 -2.39
N HIS A 35 -1.08 32.70 -1.15
CA HIS A 35 -1.62 33.63 -0.16
C HIS A 35 -1.31 33.11 1.26
N PHE A 36 -0.37 33.76 1.95
CA PHE A 36 -0.22 33.67 3.40
C PHE A 36 -1.23 34.62 4.04
N PRO A 37 -2.12 34.15 4.94
CA PRO A 37 -2.84 35.03 5.86
C PRO A 37 -2.15 35.00 7.22
N SER A 38 -1.74 36.19 7.67
CA SER A 38 -1.29 36.50 9.02
C SER A 38 -2.47 36.63 9.98
N SER A 39 -2.45 35.91 11.11
CA SER A 39 -2.86 36.46 12.42
C SER A 39 -2.70 35.49 13.62
N PRO A 40 -2.65 36.03 14.85
CA PRO A 40 -1.92 35.47 15.99
C PRO A 40 -2.83 34.87 17.06
N VAL A 41 -2.45 33.73 17.66
CA VAL A 41 -2.97 33.32 18.97
C VAL A 41 -1.90 32.47 19.69
N GLN A 42 -1.29 33.01 20.75
CA GLN A 42 -0.76 32.21 21.85
C GLN A 42 -1.94 31.80 22.75
N PRO A 43 -1.84 30.66 23.45
CA PRO A 43 -1.63 30.80 24.89
C PRO A 43 -0.66 29.78 25.50
N SER A 44 -0.01 30.28 26.54
CA SER A 44 0.84 29.62 27.53
C SER A 44 0.08 28.68 28.47
N TYR A 45 0.72 27.57 28.85
CA TYR A 45 0.65 27.05 30.22
C TYR A 45 1.99 26.43 30.60
N TYR A 46 2.56 26.89 31.72
CA TYR A 46 3.74 26.34 32.37
C TYR A 46 3.33 25.41 33.51
N LEU A 47 4.01 24.27 33.63
CA LEU A 47 4.40 23.57 34.87
C LEU A 47 5.32 22.41 34.38
N GLY A 48 6.60 22.26 34.73
CA GLY A 48 7.32 22.61 35.92
C GLY A 48 7.97 21.32 36.47
N THR A 49 9.14 20.94 35.96
CA THR A 49 10.04 20.02 36.69
C THR A 49 11.47 20.15 36.13
N ASN A 50 12.35 20.74 36.94
CA ASN A 50 13.79 20.78 36.70
C ASN A 50 14.38 19.39 36.98
N LEU A 51 14.95 18.75 35.97
CA LEU A 51 15.97 17.70 36.14
C LEU A 51 17.26 18.18 35.48
N PRO A 52 18.41 18.17 36.18
CA PRO A 52 19.65 18.70 35.64
C PRO A 52 20.29 17.67 34.70
N LEU A 53 20.32 17.97 33.40
CA LEU A 53 21.21 17.27 32.48
C LEU A 53 22.57 17.96 32.55
N THR A 54 23.42 17.46 33.44
CA THR A 54 24.87 17.57 33.29
C THR A 54 25.25 16.81 32.02
N HIS A 55 25.41 17.52 30.91
CA HIS A 55 26.28 17.05 29.84
C HIS A 55 27.57 17.86 29.91
N LYS A 56 28.64 17.17 30.25
CA LYS A 56 29.98 17.72 30.30
C LYS A 56 30.33 18.27 28.91
N LEU A 57 30.87 19.49 28.89
CA LEU A 57 31.72 19.94 27.78
C LEU A 57 32.98 19.08 27.87
N GLU A 58 32.99 17.96 27.16
CA GLU A 58 34.22 17.27 26.83
C GLU A 58 34.76 17.93 25.58
N ASP A 59 35.84 18.68 25.76
CA ASP A 59 36.73 19.13 24.70
C ASP A 59 37.02 17.95 23.77
N ASN A 60 36.55 18.06 22.54
CA ASN A 60 37.16 17.35 21.44
C ASN A 60 37.36 18.36 20.32
N GLU A 61 38.51 19.04 20.40
CA GLU A 61 39.19 19.66 19.27
C GLU A 61 39.29 18.65 18.14
N ASN A 62 38.26 18.60 17.30
CA ASN A 62 38.31 18.25 15.88
C ASN A 62 37.00 18.74 15.22
N GLN A 63 36.59 19.96 15.56
CA GLN A 63 35.64 20.70 14.74
C GLN A 63 36.38 21.02 13.44
N VAL A 64 36.32 20.10 12.49
CA VAL A 64 36.57 20.43 11.08
C VAL A 64 35.51 21.47 10.74
N VAL A 65 35.89 22.73 10.88
CA VAL A 65 35.32 23.83 10.14
C VAL A 65 35.43 23.39 8.69
N HIS A 66 34.37 22.78 8.15
CA HIS A 66 34.31 22.44 6.74
C HIS A 66 34.49 23.77 6.02
N PRO A 67 35.65 24.01 5.38
CA PRO A 67 35.88 25.26 4.68
C PRO A 67 34.80 25.33 3.62
N SER A 68 34.18 26.50 3.41
CA SER A 68 33.23 26.74 2.32
C SER A 68 33.61 25.94 1.08
N VAL A 69 32.99 24.77 0.88
CA VAL A 69 33.44 23.81 -0.12
C VAL A 69 32.97 24.38 -1.45
N ARG A 70 33.86 25.11 -2.12
CA ARG A 70 33.68 25.37 -3.53
C ARG A 70 33.86 24.06 -4.28
N GLY A 71 32.76 23.37 -4.59
CA GLY A 71 32.84 22.05 -5.19
C GLY A 71 31.50 21.36 -5.39
N ASN A 72 31.52 20.36 -6.25
CA ASN A 72 30.37 19.54 -6.58
C ASN A 72 30.01 18.63 -5.42
N GLN A 73 28.73 18.56 -5.04
CA GLN A 73 28.23 17.77 -3.93
C GLN A 73 27.02 16.92 -4.33
N TRP A 74 26.87 15.78 -3.66
CA TRP A 74 25.67 14.95 -3.81
C TRP A 74 24.47 15.61 -3.12
N ARG A 75 23.37 15.71 -3.83
CA ARG A 75 22.08 16.17 -3.32
C ARG A 75 21.07 15.06 -3.51
N THR A 76 20.21 14.87 -2.51
CA THR A 76 19.19 13.83 -2.53
C THR A 76 17.79 14.42 -2.52
N GLY A 77 16.92 13.90 -3.36
CA GLY A 77 15.48 14.15 -3.27
C GLY A 77 14.82 13.38 -2.12
N PRO A 78 13.52 13.63 -1.88
CA PRO A 78 12.74 12.80 -0.96
C PRO A 78 12.68 11.36 -1.46
N TRP A 79 12.44 10.43 -0.54
CA TRP A 79 12.11 9.06 -0.91
C TRP A 79 10.74 9.01 -1.57
N GLY A 80 10.64 8.25 -2.66
CA GLY A 80 9.36 7.91 -3.29
C GLY A 80 8.59 6.88 -2.48
N SER A 81 7.42 6.49 -2.98
CA SER A 81 6.58 5.46 -2.37
C SER A 81 7.31 4.11 -2.28
N CYS A 82 6.96 3.32 -1.27
CA CYS A 82 7.40 1.95 -1.18
C CYS A 82 6.86 1.13 -2.36
N SER A 83 7.67 0.24 -2.91
CA SER A 83 7.28 -0.65 -4.01
C SER A 83 6.09 -1.56 -3.66
N SER A 84 5.88 -1.79 -2.38
CA SER A 84 4.79 -2.61 -1.83
C SER A 84 4.06 -1.80 -0.76
N SER A 85 2.74 -1.94 -0.68
CA SER A 85 1.94 -1.32 0.38
C SER A 85 1.98 -2.09 1.70
N CYS A 86 2.52 -3.32 1.69
CA CYS A 86 2.62 -4.22 2.83
C CYS A 86 3.73 -5.26 2.62
N SER A 87 4.09 -5.98 3.68
CA SER A 87 5.07 -7.07 3.67
C SER A 87 6.49 -6.69 3.22
N GLY A 88 6.89 -5.44 3.46
CA GLY A 88 8.20 -4.94 3.06
C GLY A 88 8.30 -4.57 1.58
N GLY A 89 9.24 -3.68 1.25
CA GLY A 89 9.54 -3.30 -0.12
C GLY A 89 10.81 -2.47 -0.25
N LEU A 90 10.99 -1.88 -1.43
CA LEU A 90 12.06 -0.93 -1.71
C LEU A 90 11.45 0.42 -2.09
N GLN A 91 12.08 1.50 -1.64
CA GLN A 91 11.76 2.85 -2.10
C GLN A 91 13.00 3.46 -2.74
N ARG A 92 12.77 4.32 -3.74
CA ARG A 92 13.82 4.98 -4.52
C ARG A 92 13.80 6.49 -4.26
N ARG A 93 14.97 7.12 -4.27
CA ARG A 93 15.10 8.58 -4.30
C ARG A 93 16.01 9.03 -5.43
N ALA A 94 15.87 10.29 -5.84
CA ALA A 94 16.82 10.93 -6.73
C ALA A 94 18.12 11.23 -5.98
N VAL A 95 19.26 10.92 -6.59
CA VAL A 95 20.60 11.29 -6.10
C VAL A 95 21.34 11.93 -7.27
N VAL A 96 21.61 13.23 -7.16
CA VAL A 96 22.21 14.03 -8.23
C VAL A 96 23.47 14.71 -7.75
N CYS A 97 24.48 14.78 -8.61
CA CYS A 97 25.66 15.58 -8.35
C CYS A 97 25.39 17.01 -8.82
N GLN A 98 25.55 17.99 -7.94
CA GLN A 98 25.28 19.39 -8.23
C GLN A 98 26.43 20.31 -7.82
N ASP A 99 26.64 21.39 -8.58
CA ASP A 99 27.58 22.46 -8.24
C ASP A 99 26.98 23.44 -7.20
N GLU A 100 27.72 24.52 -6.91
CA GLU A 100 27.30 25.58 -5.98
C GLU A 100 26.02 26.31 -6.42
N ASN A 101 25.77 26.35 -7.73
CA ASN A 101 24.61 27.01 -8.32
C ASN A 101 23.41 26.05 -8.46
N GLY A 102 23.54 24.80 -8.01
CA GLY A 102 22.51 23.76 -8.10
C GLY A 102 22.41 23.11 -9.48
N GLN A 103 23.35 23.38 -10.39
CA GLN A 103 23.36 22.78 -11.73
C GLN A 103 24.01 21.40 -11.69
N SER A 104 23.59 20.53 -12.62
CA SER A 104 24.15 19.17 -12.73
C SER A 104 25.66 19.21 -12.97
N ALA A 105 26.39 18.47 -12.15
CA ALA A 105 27.85 18.36 -12.21
C ALA A 105 28.31 16.91 -12.32
N SER A 106 29.58 16.68 -12.64
CA SER A 106 30.15 15.35 -12.91
C SER A 106 31.28 14.92 -11.99
N TYR A 107 31.78 15.80 -11.10
CA TYR A 107 32.96 15.53 -10.26
C TYR A 107 32.62 15.35 -8.77
N CYS A 108 31.49 14.71 -8.46
CA CYS A 108 31.22 14.29 -7.09
C CYS A 108 31.96 12.97 -6.78
N ASP A 109 32.50 12.84 -5.58
CA ASP A 109 33.17 11.61 -5.14
C ASP A 109 32.17 10.44 -5.07
N ALA A 110 32.39 9.40 -5.89
CA ALA A 110 31.55 8.22 -5.96
C ALA A 110 31.50 7.44 -4.64
N ALA A 111 32.57 7.47 -3.83
CA ALA A 111 32.59 6.80 -2.52
C ALA A 111 31.62 7.45 -1.52
N SER A 112 31.38 8.75 -1.67
CA SER A 112 30.41 9.51 -0.87
C SER A 112 28.98 9.49 -1.43
N LYS A 113 28.72 8.80 -2.55
CA LYS A 113 27.40 8.78 -3.20
C LYS A 113 26.35 8.19 -2.26
N PRO A 114 25.31 8.94 -1.88
CA PRO A 114 24.24 8.41 -1.05
C PRO A 114 23.47 7.27 -1.75
N PRO A 115 22.89 6.33 -1.01
CA PRO A 115 22.10 5.24 -1.61
C PRO A 115 20.85 5.78 -2.29
N GLU A 116 20.57 5.31 -3.50
CA GLU A 116 19.34 5.61 -4.25
C GLU A 116 18.17 4.72 -3.87
N LEU A 117 18.45 3.58 -3.22
CA LEU A 117 17.48 2.56 -2.82
C LEU A 117 17.60 2.30 -1.33
N GLN A 118 16.48 2.15 -0.65
CA GLN A 118 16.44 1.64 0.72
C GLN A 118 15.24 0.73 0.92
N HIS A 119 15.33 -0.13 1.93
CA HIS A 119 14.19 -0.92 2.39
C HIS A 119 13.13 0.00 3.03
N CYS A 120 11.88 -0.32 2.77
CA CYS A 120 10.73 0.17 3.51
C CYS A 120 10.06 -1.03 4.17
N GLY A 121 9.56 -0.84 5.40
CA GLY A 121 8.88 -1.87 6.17
C GLY A 121 7.43 -1.53 6.42
N PRO A 122 6.57 -1.42 5.39
CA PRO A 122 5.14 -1.40 5.63
C PRO A 122 4.75 -2.72 6.32
N GLY A 123 3.77 -2.64 7.22
CA GLY A 123 3.32 -3.77 8.05
C GLY A 123 2.82 -4.98 7.24
N PRO A 124 2.36 -6.05 7.90
CA PRO A 124 1.93 -7.26 7.22
C PRO A 124 0.75 -6.99 6.26
N CYS A 125 0.65 -7.77 5.18
CA CYS A 125 -0.47 -7.64 4.24
C CYS A 125 -1.80 -8.11 4.84
N PRO A 126 -2.92 -7.50 4.44
CA PRO A 126 -4.22 -8.05 4.77
C PRO A 126 -4.44 -9.36 4.00
N GLN A 127 -5.25 -10.25 4.57
CA GLN A 127 -5.54 -11.56 3.98
C GLN A 127 -7.01 -11.93 4.18
N TRP A 128 -7.51 -12.81 3.30
CA TRP A 128 -8.84 -13.38 3.44
C TRP A 128 -8.92 -14.25 4.70
N ASN A 129 -9.91 -13.95 5.54
CA ASN A 129 -10.27 -14.76 6.68
C ASN A 129 -11.73 -15.17 6.56
N TYR A 130 -12.05 -16.39 6.99
CA TYR A 130 -13.40 -16.92 6.85
C TYR A 130 -13.80 -17.75 8.06
N GLY A 131 -15.09 -17.66 8.37
CA GLY A 131 -15.70 -18.45 9.43
C GLY A 131 -16.06 -19.87 8.99
N ASN A 132 -16.67 -20.59 9.92
CA ASN A 132 -17.29 -21.88 9.63
C ASN A 132 -18.50 -21.70 8.70
N TRP A 133 -18.82 -22.76 7.96
CA TRP A 133 -20.09 -22.83 7.23
C TRP A 133 -21.26 -22.86 8.21
N GLY A 134 -22.30 -22.11 7.90
CA GLY A 134 -23.61 -22.28 8.54
C GLY A 134 -24.30 -23.57 8.07
N GLU A 135 -25.47 -23.80 8.65
CA GLU A 135 -26.34 -24.91 8.27
C GLU A 135 -26.82 -24.77 6.81
N CYS A 136 -27.11 -25.92 6.20
CA CYS A 136 -27.70 -25.93 4.87
C CYS A 136 -29.16 -25.47 4.93
N SER A 137 -29.58 -24.62 3.99
CA SER A 137 -30.94 -24.09 3.92
C SER A 137 -32.02 -25.15 3.68
N GLN A 138 -31.64 -26.30 3.14
CA GLN A 138 -32.52 -27.43 2.86
C GLN A 138 -31.81 -28.72 3.23
N THR A 139 -32.55 -29.74 3.66
CA THR A 139 -31.98 -31.08 3.94
C THR A 139 -31.96 -31.99 2.71
N CYS A 140 -32.69 -31.65 1.65
CA CYS A 140 -32.78 -32.33 0.37
C CYS A 140 -33.15 -31.30 -0.73
N GLY A 141 -33.16 -31.69 -2.00
CA GLY A 141 -33.63 -30.86 -3.11
C GLY A 141 -32.65 -29.76 -3.56
N GLY A 142 -31.45 -29.70 -2.98
CA GLY A 142 -30.44 -28.68 -3.27
C GLY A 142 -30.67 -27.41 -2.47
N GLY A 143 -29.91 -27.27 -1.38
CA GLY A 143 -29.84 -26.04 -0.58
C GLY A 143 -28.54 -25.28 -0.79
N ILE A 144 -28.41 -24.16 -0.06
CA ILE A 144 -27.18 -23.40 0.05
C ILE A 144 -26.75 -23.29 1.51
N LYS A 145 -25.45 -23.19 1.74
CA LYS A 145 -24.89 -22.78 3.02
C LYS A 145 -23.92 -21.63 2.81
N SER A 146 -23.89 -20.72 3.77
CA SER A 146 -23.08 -19.51 3.73
C SER A 146 -22.05 -19.49 4.86
N ARG A 147 -20.95 -18.75 4.65
CA ARG A 147 -19.98 -18.42 5.69
C ARG A 147 -19.57 -16.96 5.57
N LEU A 148 -19.11 -16.38 6.67
CA LEU A 148 -18.47 -15.07 6.64
C LEU A 148 -17.12 -15.18 5.94
N VAL A 149 -16.82 -14.25 5.03
CA VAL A 149 -15.52 -14.07 4.38
C VAL A 149 -15.19 -12.58 4.44
N ILE A 150 -14.07 -12.24 5.06
CA ILE A 150 -13.64 -10.85 5.30
C ILE A 150 -12.18 -10.68 4.92
N CYS A 151 -11.83 -9.49 4.42
CA CYS A 151 -10.44 -9.07 4.29
C CYS A 151 -9.99 -8.45 5.62
N GLN A 152 -8.94 -8.97 6.25
CA GLN A 152 -8.44 -8.41 7.51
C GLN A 152 -6.92 -8.43 7.62
N PHE A 153 -6.38 -7.43 8.32
CA PHE A 153 -4.99 -7.45 8.79
C PHE A 153 -4.80 -8.45 9.94
N PRO A 154 -3.55 -8.91 10.20
CA PRO A 154 -3.26 -9.79 11.33
C PRO A 154 -3.60 -9.21 12.71
N ASN A 155 -3.74 -7.88 12.82
CA ASN A 155 -4.16 -7.20 14.05
C ASN A 155 -5.69 -7.20 14.25
N GLY A 156 -6.46 -7.82 13.34
CA GLY A 156 -7.92 -7.91 13.39
C GLY A 156 -8.68 -6.74 12.74
N GLN A 157 -7.98 -5.75 12.16
CA GLN A 157 -8.66 -4.68 11.43
C GLN A 157 -9.27 -5.21 10.12
N ILE A 158 -10.58 -5.04 9.97
CA ILE A 158 -11.34 -5.43 8.78
C ILE A 158 -11.24 -4.33 7.71
N LEU A 159 -11.04 -4.73 6.47
CA LEU A 159 -10.94 -3.87 5.30
C LEU A 159 -11.99 -4.23 4.26
N GLU A 160 -12.12 -3.37 3.25
CA GLU A 160 -12.88 -3.69 2.04
C GLU A 160 -12.18 -4.76 1.21
N ASP A 161 -12.99 -5.53 0.47
CA ASP A 161 -12.58 -6.69 -0.33
C ASP A 161 -11.42 -6.40 -1.30
N HIS A 162 -11.39 -5.20 -1.90
CA HIS A 162 -10.36 -4.80 -2.86
C HIS A 162 -8.93 -4.81 -2.29
N ASN A 163 -8.80 -4.70 -0.97
CA ASN A 163 -7.49 -4.76 -0.30
C ASN A 163 -6.90 -6.18 -0.28
N CYS A 164 -7.74 -7.20 -0.52
CA CYS A 164 -7.34 -8.59 -0.62
C CYS A 164 -7.52 -9.18 -2.04
N GLU A 165 -7.95 -8.39 -3.03
CA GLU A 165 -8.24 -8.85 -4.41
C GLU A 165 -7.03 -9.45 -5.15
N ILE A 166 -5.81 -9.14 -4.71
CA ILE A 166 -4.58 -9.77 -5.21
C ILE A 166 -4.60 -11.30 -4.95
N VAL A 167 -5.37 -11.77 -3.96
CA VAL A 167 -5.57 -13.17 -3.62
C VAL A 167 -6.99 -13.59 -3.98
N ASN A 168 -7.16 -14.76 -4.60
CA ASN A 168 -8.48 -15.31 -4.95
C ASN A 168 -9.42 -15.32 -3.73
N LYS A 169 -10.53 -14.59 -3.82
CA LYS A 169 -11.54 -14.51 -2.77
C LYS A 169 -12.18 -15.88 -2.53
N PRO A 170 -12.14 -16.43 -1.29
CA PRO A 170 -12.82 -17.67 -0.97
C PRO A 170 -14.35 -17.54 -1.16
N PRO A 171 -15.06 -18.62 -1.53
CA PRO A 171 -16.50 -18.57 -1.69
C PRO A 171 -17.18 -18.29 -0.35
N SER A 172 -18.13 -17.36 -0.34
CA SER A 172 -18.99 -17.08 0.81
C SER A 172 -20.25 -17.95 0.83
N VAL A 173 -20.59 -18.60 -0.29
CA VAL A 173 -21.78 -19.45 -0.46
C VAL A 173 -21.41 -20.69 -1.27
N ILE A 174 -21.89 -21.86 -0.86
CA ILE A 174 -21.79 -23.10 -1.64
C ILE A 174 -23.10 -23.89 -1.59
N GLN A 175 -23.30 -24.77 -2.57
CA GLN A 175 -24.43 -25.70 -2.61
C GLN A 175 -24.25 -26.85 -1.61
N CYS A 176 -25.36 -27.39 -1.12
CA CYS A 176 -25.41 -28.53 -0.20
C CYS A 176 -26.69 -29.35 -0.39
N HIS A 177 -26.69 -30.60 0.08
CA HIS A 177 -27.84 -31.50 0.05
C HIS A 177 -28.53 -31.62 -1.33
N MET A 178 -27.73 -31.94 -2.36
CA MET A 178 -28.18 -32.06 -3.76
C MET A 178 -29.00 -33.33 -4.07
N HIS A 179 -29.31 -34.15 -3.07
CA HIS A 179 -30.09 -35.37 -3.26
C HIS A 179 -31.59 -35.03 -3.32
N ALA A 180 -32.37 -35.80 -4.08
CA ALA A 180 -33.81 -35.57 -4.19
C ALA A 180 -34.52 -35.72 -2.84
N CYS A 181 -35.59 -34.95 -2.64
CA CYS A 181 -36.43 -35.10 -1.46
C CYS A 181 -37.24 -36.40 -1.52
N PRO A 182 -37.52 -37.03 -0.37
CA PRO A 182 -38.44 -38.16 -0.31
C PRO A 182 -39.78 -37.79 -0.96
N ALA A 183 -40.38 -38.74 -1.68
CA ALA A 183 -41.75 -38.57 -2.18
C ALA A 183 -42.71 -38.38 -0.99
N ASP A 184 -43.75 -37.57 -1.20
CA ASP A 184 -44.71 -37.18 -0.16
C ASP A 184 -45.12 -38.35 0.75
N VAL A 185 -45.05 -38.12 2.05
CA VAL A 185 -45.61 -39.04 3.05
C VAL A 185 -47.13 -39.00 2.89
N SER A 186 -47.71 -40.07 2.37
CA SER A 186 -49.17 -40.22 2.27
C SER A 186 -49.75 -40.44 3.65
N TRP A 187 -50.38 -39.40 4.21
CA TRP A 187 -51.17 -39.53 5.43
C TRP A 187 -52.44 -40.33 5.12
N HIS A 188 -52.54 -41.53 5.66
CA HIS A 188 -53.77 -42.32 5.65
C HIS A 188 -54.52 -42.04 6.95
N GLN A 189 -55.75 -41.55 6.86
CA GLN A 189 -56.67 -41.51 8.00
C GLN A 189 -57.37 -42.87 8.08
N GLU A 190 -57.06 -43.64 9.12
CA GLU A 190 -57.83 -44.83 9.48
C GLU A 190 -59.25 -44.40 9.93
N PRO A 191 -60.32 -45.11 9.54
CA PRO A 191 -61.66 -44.80 10.00
C PRO A 191 -61.77 -44.98 11.52
N TRP A 192 -62.30 -43.98 12.22
CA TRP A 192 -62.64 -44.10 13.64
C TRP A 192 -63.69 -45.19 13.84
N THR A 193 -63.33 -46.27 14.51
CA THR A 193 -64.31 -47.26 14.99
C THR A 193 -64.85 -46.79 16.34
N SER A 194 -66.12 -46.40 16.37
CA SER A 194 -66.86 -46.16 17.61
C SER A 194 -67.04 -47.48 18.36
N VAL A 195 -66.59 -47.52 19.61
CA VAL A 195 -66.82 -48.61 20.58
C VAL A 195 -68.22 -48.49 21.18
#